data_AF-J0KM51-F1
#
_entry.id   AF-J0KM51-F1
#
_cell.length_a   1.000
_cell.length_b   1.000
_cell.length_c   1.000
_cell.angle_alpha   90.00
_cell.angle_beta   90.00
_cell.angle_gamma   90.00
#
_symmetry.space_group_name_H-M   'P 1'
#
loop_
_entity.id
_entity.type
_entity.pdbx_description
1 polymer ?
#
loop_
_entity_poly.entity_id
_entity_poly.type
_entity_poly.pdbx_seq_one_letter_code
_entity_poly.pdbx_strand_id
1 'polypeptide(L)' 'RFADTLKATGKPPKVILVAVMRKLLVLANCLLAQDRLWTPNPP' A
#
# COMPACT_ATOMS: atom_id res chain seq x y z
N ARG A 1 4.08 -2.25 -10.11
CA ARG A 1 2.76 -2.41 -10.78
C ARG A 1 1.73 -1.36 -10.35
N PHE A 2 1.38 -1.23 -9.06
CA PHE A 2 0.35 -0.26 -8.62
C PHE A 2 0.76 1.22 -8.78
N ALA A 3 2.02 1.57 -8.49
CA ALA A 3 2.49 2.93 -8.72
C ALA A 3 2.53 3.28 -10.22
N ASP A 4 2.92 2.32 -11.05
CA ASP A 4 3.03 2.46 -12.50
C ASP A 4 1.66 2.68 -13.17
N THR A 5 0.61 2.02 -12.68
CA THR A 5 -0.76 2.24 -13.20
C THR A 5 -1.27 3.65 -12.88
N LEU A 6 -1.00 4.15 -11.67
CA LEU A 6 -1.36 5.51 -11.29
C LEU A 6 -0.57 6.55 -12.10
N LYS A 7 0.70 6.26 -12.39
CA LYS A 7 1.55 7.09 -13.27
C LYS A 7 1.04 7.09 -14.71
N ALA A 8 0.68 5.93 -15.25
CA ALA A 8 0.10 5.79 -16.59
C ALA A 8 -1.26 6.52 -16.73
N THR A 9 -2.00 6.66 -15.63
CA THR A 9 -3.26 7.44 -15.58
C THR A 9 -3.00 8.95 -15.49
N GLY A 10 -1.75 9.41 -15.52
CA GLY A 10 -1.39 10.83 -15.46
C GLY A 10 -1.52 11.46 -14.07
N LYS A 11 -1.54 10.66 -12.99
CA LYS A 11 -1.66 11.21 -11.64
C LYS A 11 -0.37 11.90 -11.20
N PRO A 12 -0.47 13.03 -10.47
CA PRO A 12 0.72 13.73 -9.99
C PRO A 12 1.51 12.85 -9.01
N PRO A 13 2.86 12.94 -8.99
CA PRO A 13 3.72 12.06 -8.20
C PRO A 13 3.37 12.03 -6.70
N LYS A 14 2.98 13.19 -6.14
CA LYS A 14 2.55 13.30 -4.74
C LYS A 14 1.34 12.43 -4.44
N VAL A 15 0.36 12.37 -5.33
CA VAL A 15 -0.85 11.53 -5.16
C VAL A 15 -0.49 10.06 -5.23
N ILE A 16 0.45 9.67 -6.09
CA ILE A 16 0.93 8.29 -6.18
C ILE A 16 1.59 7.88 -4.86
N LEU A 17 2.47 8.72 -4.30
CA LEU A 17 3.13 8.47 -3.02
C LEU A 17 2.11 8.32 -1.88
N VAL A 18 1.16 9.24 -1.78
CA VAL A 18 0.11 9.21 -0.75
C VAL A 18 -0.77 7.96 -0.90
N ALA A 19 -1.07 7.53 -2.12
CA ALA A 19 -1.84 6.30 -2.37
C ALA A 19 -1.08 5.05 -1.90
N VAL A 20 0.24 4.99 -2.11
CA VAL A 20 1.09 3.89 -1.61
C VAL A 20 1.12 3.91 -0.07
N MET A 21 1.37 5.08 0.54
CA MET A 21 1.35 5.23 2.00
C MET A 21 0.02 4.76 2.61
N ARG A 22 -1.11 5.11 2.00
CA ARG A 22 -2.43 4.69 2.50
C ARG A 22 -2.60 3.17 2.44
N LYS A 23 -2.12 2.50 1.39
CA LYS A 23 -2.12 1.02 1.32
C LYS A 23 -1.26 0.39 2.41
N LEU A 24 -0.08 0.95 2.69
CA LEU A 24 0.79 0.46 3.76
C LEU A 24 0.14 0.62 5.14
N LEU A 25 -0.53 1.75 5.38
CA LEU A 25 -1.25 1.98 6.63
C LEU A 25 -2.40 0.99 6.82
N VAL A 26 -3.17 0.71 5.76
CA VAL A 26 -4.24 -0.30 5.80
C VAL A 26 -3.67 -1.70 6.09
N LEU A 27 -2.53 -2.05 5.49
CA LEU A 27 -1.84 -3.31 5.79
C LEU A 27 -1.41 -3.38 7.26
N ALA A 28 -0.80 -2.33 7.80
CA ALA A 28 -0.39 -2.28 9.20
C ALA A 28 -1.59 -2.45 10.15
N ASN A 29 -2.69 -1.74 9.88
CA ASN A 29 -3.91 -1.89 10.67
C ASN A 29 -4.47 -3.32 10.61
N CYS A 30 -4.40 -3.96 9.45
CA CYS A 30 -4.83 -5.34 9.27
C CYS A 30 -3.96 -6.33 10.08
N LEU A 31 -2.64 -6.12 10.11
CA LEU A 31 -1.71 -6.94 10.89
C LEU A 31 -1.98 -6.82 12.39
N LEU A 32 -2.19 -5.60 12.89
CA LEU A 32 -2.53 -5.35 14.29
C LEU A 32 -3.88 -5.98 14.66
N ALA A 33 -4.88 -5.88 13.79
CA ALA A 33 -6.19 -6.48 14.03
C ALA A 33 -6.14 -8.02 14.11
N GLN A 34 -5.16 -8.65 13.45
CA GLN A 34 -4.96 -10.10 13.44
C GLN A 34 -3.91 -10.57 14.46
N ASP A 35 -3.37 -9.66 15.28
CA ASP A 35 -2.24 -9.91 16.19
C ASP A 35 -1.10 -10.71 15.52
N ARG A 36 -0.78 -10.35 14.27
CA ARG A 36 0.20 -11.08 13.47
C ARG A 36 1.34 -10.19 13.00
N LEU A 37 2.52 -10.79 12.91
CA LEU A 37 3.68 -10.15 12.31
C LEU A 37 3.58 -10.14 10.78
N TRP A 38 4.20 -9.13 10.16
CA TRP A 38 4.30 -9.06 8.71
C TRP A 38 5.18 -10.20 8.17
N THR A 39 4.71 -10.86 7.12
CA THR A 39 5.52 -11.83 6.35
C THR A 39 5.40 -11.54 4.85
N PRO A 40 6.45 -11.75 4.04
CA PRO A 40 6.41 -11.52 2.59
C PRO A 40 5.42 -12.43 1.87
N ASN A 41 5.25 -13.65 2.37
CA ASN A 41 4.33 -14.65 1.86
C ASN A 41 3.41 -15.10 3.00
N PRO A 42 2.33 -14.35 3.27
CA PRO A 42 1.34 -14.77 4.24
C PRO A 42 0.59 -16.02 3.75
N PRO A 43 0.12 -16.88 4.66
CA PRO A 43 -0.70 -18.04 4.31
C PRO A 43 -2.07 -17.64 3.74
#